data_AF-A0A1H5QNN2-F1
#
_entry.id   AF-A0A1H5QNN2-F1
#
_cell.length_a   1.000
_cell.length_b   1.000
_cell.length_c   1.000
_cell.angle_alpha   90.00
_cell.angle_beta   90.00
_cell.angle_gamma   90.00
#
_symmetry.space_group_name_H-M   'P 1'
#
loop_
_entity.id
_entity.type
_entity.pdbx_description
1 polymer ?
#
loop_
_entity_poly.entity_id
_entity_poly.type
_entity_poly.pdbx_seq_one_letter_code
_entity_poly.pdbx_strand_id
1 'polypeptide(L)'
;MQAIDGDFTRTGDAKGTGKIAVSGQIAEIEFVLLQGSLYLKGPTGGYQLLPQSAADGVYDPRVILDPAKGLPNLLTTVADPKTVGNEVVNGTQATKITGTVTKEQLSSLLPGVPTGADATFWLLPDTKYLPAKVSLTFPGNISADMSLSDIDKPFAVTPPV
;
A
#
# COMPACT_ATOMS: atom_id res chain seq x y z
N MET A 1 5.60 8.28 -8.27
CA MET A 1 4.19 7.87 -8.10
C MET A 1 3.60 8.74 -6.99
N GLN A 2 2.45 9.37 -7.19
CA GLN A 2 1.80 10.22 -6.16
C GLN A 2 0.69 9.49 -5.42
N ALA A 3 -0.08 8.65 -6.10
CA ALA A 3 -1.15 7.86 -5.51
C ALA A 3 -1.34 6.57 -6.31
N ILE A 4 -1.78 5.52 -5.63
CA ILE A 4 -2.19 4.23 -6.23
C ILE A 4 -3.52 3.87 -5.60
N ASP A 5 -4.46 3.42 -6.42
CA ASP A 5 -5.73 2.85 -6.00
C ASP A 5 -5.88 1.51 -6.71
N GLY A 6 -6.22 0.44 -6.00
CA GLY A 6 -6.36 -0.86 -6.62
C GLY A 6 -6.62 -2.00 -5.65
N ASP A 7 -7.00 -3.11 -6.26
CA ASP A 7 -7.24 -4.38 -5.60
C ASP A 7 -6.01 -5.27 -5.78
N PHE A 8 -5.68 -6.06 -4.77
CA PHE A 8 -4.59 -7.00 -4.86
C PHE A 8 -4.85 -8.26 -4.03
N THR A 9 -4.25 -9.35 -4.48
CA THR A 9 -4.34 -10.67 -3.87
C THR A 9 -3.04 -11.01 -3.13
N ARG A 10 -3.12 -11.99 -2.24
CA ARG A 10 -1.93 -12.53 -1.56
C ARG A 10 -0.94 -13.21 -2.51
N THR A 11 -1.39 -13.69 -3.67
CA THR A 11 -0.52 -14.29 -4.71
C THR A 11 0.27 -13.24 -5.48
N GLY A 12 -0.06 -11.96 -5.31
CA GLY A 12 0.61 -10.84 -5.98
C GLY A 12 -0.09 -10.38 -7.24
N ASP A 13 -1.22 -10.98 -7.61
CA ASP A 13 -2.04 -10.46 -8.69
C ASP A 13 -2.72 -9.18 -8.20
N ALA A 14 -2.65 -8.11 -8.99
CA ALA A 14 -3.18 -6.80 -8.65
C ALA A 14 -3.77 -6.11 -9.87
N LYS A 15 -4.74 -5.23 -9.67
CA LYS A 15 -5.20 -4.32 -10.72
C LYS A 15 -5.56 -2.97 -10.11
N GLY A 16 -5.40 -1.90 -10.86
CA GLY A 16 -5.78 -0.59 -10.38
C GLY A 16 -5.31 0.55 -11.25
N THR A 17 -5.34 1.74 -10.67
CA THR A 17 -4.86 2.97 -11.28
C THR A 17 -3.75 3.59 -10.45
N GLY A 18 -2.85 4.30 -11.11
CA GLY A 18 -1.76 5.03 -10.51
C GLY A 18 -1.73 6.46 -11.04
N LYS A 19 -1.31 7.40 -10.21
CA LYS A 19 -1.01 8.78 -10.62
C LYS A 19 0.48 9.00 -10.63
N ILE A 20 1.03 9.33 -11.80
CA ILE A 20 2.45 9.61 -11.98
C ILE A 20 2.65 11.03 -12.50
N ALA A 21 3.78 11.64 -12.14
CA ALA A 21 4.17 12.93 -12.71
C ALA A 21 4.99 12.70 -13.97
N VAL A 22 4.51 13.17 -15.12
CA VAL A 22 5.19 13.11 -16.42
C VAL A 22 5.38 14.54 -16.91
N SER A 23 6.63 14.96 -17.09
CA SER A 23 6.97 16.32 -17.56
C SER A 23 6.31 17.45 -16.74
N GLY A 24 6.15 17.25 -15.43
CA GLY A 24 5.51 18.21 -14.53
C GLY A 24 3.98 18.17 -14.49
N GLN A 25 3.32 17.31 -15.27
CA GLN A 25 1.88 17.10 -15.26
C GLN A 25 1.52 15.76 -14.61
N ILE A 26 0.37 15.71 -13.92
CA ILE A 26 -0.14 14.46 -13.36
C ILE A 26 -0.87 13.69 -14.46
N ALA A 27 -0.43 12.46 -14.68
CA ALA A 27 -1.01 11.55 -15.63
C ALA A 27 -1.49 10.29 -14.90
N GLU A 28 -2.67 9.81 -15.27
CA GLU A 28 -3.23 8.57 -14.77
C GLU A 28 -2.75 7.40 -15.63
N ILE A 29 -2.41 6.29 -14.98
CA ILE A 29 -2.04 5.03 -15.60
C ILE A 29 -2.92 3.93 -15.04
N GLU A 30 -3.18 2.91 -15.84
CA GLU A 30 -3.82 1.68 -15.37
C GLU A 30 -2.78 0.56 -15.36
N PHE A 31 -2.85 -0.31 -14.35
CA PHE A 31 -1.98 -1.45 -14.24
C PHE A 31 -2.76 -2.73 -13.96
N VAL A 32 -2.27 -3.83 -14.52
CA VAL A 32 -2.69 -5.18 -14.18
C VAL A 32 -1.43 -6.01 -13.96
N LEU A 33 -1.23 -6.51 -12.76
CA LEU A 33 -0.20 -7.49 -12.43
C LEU A 33 -0.88 -8.86 -12.38
N LEU A 34 -0.49 -9.76 -13.28
CA LEU A 34 -1.08 -11.09 -13.38
C LEU A 34 0.02 -12.11 -13.61
N GLN A 35 0.18 -13.07 -12.69
CA GLN A 35 1.19 -14.14 -12.79
C GLN A 35 2.61 -13.61 -13.06
N GLY A 36 2.98 -12.50 -12.40
CA GLY A 36 4.29 -11.85 -12.57
C GLY A 36 4.45 -11.03 -13.85
N SER A 37 3.45 -11.00 -14.73
CA SER A 37 3.44 -10.13 -15.91
C SER A 37 2.74 -8.82 -15.59
N LEU A 38 3.36 -7.70 -15.98
CA LEU A 38 2.80 -6.36 -15.76
C LEU A 38 2.23 -5.82 -17.07
N TYR A 39 0.92 -5.58 -17.09
CA TYR A 39 0.26 -4.83 -18.15
C TYR A 39 0.14 -3.39 -17.69
N LEU A 40 0.74 -2.46 -18.44
CA LEU A 40 0.58 -1.02 -18.19
C LEU A 40 -0.16 -0.36 -19.34
N LYS A 41 -1.12 0.48 -19.00
CA LYS A 41 -1.76 1.40 -19.93
C LYS A 41 -1.40 2.81 -19.53
N GLY A 42 -0.63 3.47 -20.39
CA GLY A 42 -0.30 4.88 -20.24
C GLY A 42 -1.50 5.79 -20.59
N PRO A 43 -1.32 7.11 -20.47
CA PRO A 43 -2.36 8.09 -20.82
C PRO A 43 -2.77 8.03 -22.29
N THR A 44 -1.89 7.49 -23.14
CA THR A 44 -2.10 7.30 -24.57
C THR A 44 -1.88 5.84 -24.94
N GLY A 45 -2.72 5.32 -25.84
CA GLY A 45 -2.60 3.95 -26.37
C GLY A 45 -3.34 2.86 -25.57
N GLY A 46 -2.99 1.60 -25.87
CA GLY A 46 -3.53 0.39 -25.24
C GLY A 46 -2.58 -0.17 -24.17
N TYR A 47 -2.95 -1.32 -23.60
CA TYR A 47 -2.08 -2.03 -22.67
C TYR A 47 -0.81 -2.53 -23.37
N GLN A 48 0.31 -2.34 -22.69
CA GLN A 48 1.60 -2.89 -23.06
C GLN A 48 1.95 -3.98 -22.05
N LEU A 49 2.26 -5.18 -22.56
CA LEU A 49 2.78 -6.27 -21.75
C LEU A 49 4.27 -6.04 -21.50
N LEU A 50 4.62 -5.90 -20.23
CA LEU A 50 5.99 -5.78 -19.77
C LEU A 50 6.45 -7.10 -19.13
N PRO A 51 7.71 -7.51 -19.37
CA PRO A 51 8.26 -8.71 -18.75
C PRO A 51 8.38 -8.53 -17.23
N GLN A 52 8.45 -9.65 -16.50
CA GLN A 52 8.56 -9.66 -15.04
C GLN A 52 9.73 -8.79 -14.52
N SER A 53 10.87 -8.76 -15.22
CA SER A 53 12.01 -7.92 -14.84
C SER A 53 11.69 -6.41 -14.81
N ALA A 54 10.74 -5.96 -15.64
CA ALA A 54 10.26 -4.57 -15.59
C ALA A 54 9.26 -4.36 -14.43
N ALA A 55 8.45 -5.37 -14.11
CA ALA A 55 7.54 -5.35 -12.96
C ALA A 55 8.31 -5.30 -11.62
N ASP A 56 9.37 -6.12 -11.50
CA ASP A 56 10.26 -6.18 -10.34
C ASP A 56 10.98 -4.85 -10.10
N GLY A 57 11.21 -4.07 -11.17
CA GLY A 57 11.79 -2.73 -11.09
C GLY A 57 10.84 -1.64 -10.56
N VAL A 58 9.54 -1.91 -10.48
CA VAL A 58 8.54 -0.94 -9.99
C VAL A 58 8.28 -1.14 -8.49
N TYR A 59 7.63 -2.25 -8.12
CA TYR A 59 7.30 -2.61 -6.73
C TYR A 59 6.56 -3.96 -6.71
N ASP A 60 6.84 -4.81 -5.71
CA ASP A 60 6.11 -6.07 -5.49
C ASP A 60 5.03 -5.91 -4.41
N PRO A 61 3.72 -5.88 -4.77
CA PRO A 61 2.64 -5.65 -3.81
C PRO A 61 2.48 -6.79 -2.80
N ARG A 62 3.04 -7.98 -3.05
CA ARG A 62 2.99 -9.11 -2.09
C ARG A 62 3.64 -8.74 -0.76
N VAL A 63 4.63 -7.85 -0.80
CA VAL A 63 5.36 -7.40 0.39
C VAL A 63 4.43 -6.70 1.39
N ILE A 64 3.37 -6.04 0.93
CA ILE A 64 2.41 -5.34 1.82
C ILE A 64 1.74 -6.31 2.80
N LEU A 65 1.38 -7.51 2.33
CA LEU A 65 0.73 -8.54 3.14
C LEU A 65 1.69 -9.63 3.64
N ASP A 66 2.99 -9.46 3.41
CA ASP A 66 3.99 -10.40 3.90
C ASP A 66 4.05 -10.36 5.44
N PRO A 67 3.92 -11.51 6.13
CA PRO A 67 3.86 -11.53 7.58
C PRO A 67 5.19 -11.14 8.27
N ALA A 68 6.32 -11.26 7.57
CA ALA A 68 7.65 -10.96 8.10
C ALA A 68 8.18 -9.59 7.65
N LYS A 69 7.67 -9.04 6.54
CA LYS A 69 8.21 -7.82 5.91
C LYS A 69 7.18 -6.70 5.72
N GLY A 70 5.90 -7.04 5.79
CA GLY A 70 4.79 -6.16 5.43
C GLY A 70 4.13 -5.46 6.60
N LEU A 71 2.88 -5.04 6.36
CA LEU A 71 2.03 -4.39 7.35
C LEU A 71 1.78 -5.24 8.60
N PRO A 72 1.57 -6.57 8.51
CA PRO A 72 1.44 -7.40 9.72
C PRO A 72 2.68 -7.33 10.62
N ASN A 73 3.89 -7.37 10.06
CA ASN A 73 5.12 -7.23 10.83
C ASN A 73 5.18 -5.85 11.50
N LEU A 74 4.90 -4.78 10.73
CA LEU A 74 4.93 -3.40 11.23
C LEU A 74 3.99 -3.18 12.42
N LEU A 75 2.78 -3.75 12.37
CA LEU A 75 1.80 -3.70 13.48
C LEU A 75 2.30 -4.39 14.75
N THR A 76 3.10 -5.44 14.63
CA THR A 76 3.63 -6.21 15.77
C THR A 76 4.94 -5.67 16.32
N THR A 77 5.68 -4.90 15.54
CA THR A 77 7.02 -4.40 15.91
C THR A 77 7.07 -2.89 16.16
N VAL A 78 5.93 -2.20 16.12
CA VAL A 78 5.83 -0.77 16.45
C VAL A 78 6.32 -0.51 17.87
N ALA A 79 7.15 0.52 18.04
CA ALA A 79 7.65 0.95 19.34
C ALA A 79 6.70 1.98 19.98
N ASP A 80 6.60 1.91 21.30
CA ASP A 80 5.76 2.78 22.14
C ASP A 80 4.30 2.91 21.67
N PRO A 81 3.59 1.79 21.40
CA PRO A 81 2.20 1.84 20.94
C PRO A 81 1.30 2.48 22.00
N LYS A 82 0.55 3.50 21.59
CA LYS A 82 -0.39 4.21 22.45
C LYS A 82 -1.75 4.34 21.76
N THR A 83 -2.80 3.86 22.43
CA THR A 83 -4.17 4.17 22.02
C THR A 83 -4.47 5.63 22.31
N VAL A 84 -4.84 6.39 21.28
CA VAL A 84 -5.11 7.83 21.39
C VAL A 84 -6.58 8.20 21.21
N GLY A 85 -7.43 7.25 20.83
CA GLY A 85 -8.87 7.44 20.74
C GLY A 85 -9.53 6.55 19.72
N ASN A 86 -10.73 6.94 19.29
CA ASN A 86 -11.45 6.31 18.19
C ASN A 86 -11.76 7.36 17.11
N GLU A 87 -11.74 6.95 15.85
CA GLU A 87 -12.01 7.80 14.69
C GLU A 87 -12.79 7.00 13.64
N VAL A 88 -13.65 7.65 12.86
CA VAL A 88 -14.40 6.99 11.79
C VAL A 88 -13.54 6.95 10.52
N VAL A 89 -13.30 5.75 10.00
CA VAL A 89 -12.58 5.51 8.74
C VAL A 89 -13.50 4.72 7.82
N ASN A 90 -13.75 5.23 6.60
CA ASN A 90 -14.64 4.61 5.62
C ASN A 90 -16.03 4.25 6.20
N GLY A 91 -16.58 5.12 7.04
CA GLY A 91 -17.89 4.91 7.69
C GLY A 91 -17.90 3.93 8.86
N THR A 92 -16.75 3.34 9.23
CA THR A 92 -16.63 2.39 10.34
C THR A 92 -15.80 2.97 11.48
N GLN A 93 -16.20 2.73 12.73
CA GLN A 93 -15.42 3.16 13.90
C GLN A 93 -14.14 2.35 14.02
N ALA A 94 -13.00 3.04 14.10
CA ALA A 94 -11.68 2.44 14.25
C ALA A 94 -10.98 2.97 15.50
N THR A 95 -10.24 2.09 16.19
CA THR A 95 -9.34 2.48 17.28
C THR A 95 -8.05 3.04 16.70
N LYS A 96 -7.70 4.26 17.12
CA LYS A 96 -6.52 4.98 16.67
C LYS A 96 -5.36 4.71 17.61
N ILE A 97 -4.27 4.18 17.06
CA ILE A 97 -3.05 3.82 17.77
C ILE A 97 -1.87 4.57 17.14
N THR A 98 -1.05 5.21 17.96
CA THR A 98 0.20 5.86 17.53
C THR A 98 1.41 5.08 18.02
N GLY A 99 2.55 5.21 17.35
CA GLY A 99 3.84 4.71 17.81
C GLY A 99 4.95 5.16 16.87
N THR A 100 6.11 4.54 16.97
CA THR A 100 7.26 4.82 16.09
C THR A 100 7.76 3.55 15.42
N VAL A 101 8.30 3.71 14.21
CA VAL A 101 8.85 2.61 13.41
C VAL A 101 10.23 2.99 12.91
N THR A 102 11.17 2.06 12.96
CA THR A 102 12.56 2.31 12.58
C THR A 102 12.73 2.25 11.07
N LYS A 103 13.85 2.79 10.57
CA LYS A 103 14.20 2.73 9.16
C LYS A 103 14.30 1.27 8.68
N GLU A 104 14.88 0.40 9.50
CA GLU A 104 15.12 -1.00 9.17
C GLU A 104 13.80 -1.75 8.98
N GLN A 105 12.81 -1.45 9.82
CA GLN A 105 11.46 -2.00 9.71
C GLN A 105 10.73 -1.50 8.46
N LEU A 106 10.94 -0.24 8.08
CA LEU A 106 10.32 0.35 6.89
C LEU A 106 11.02 -0.04 5.59
N SER A 107 12.31 -0.36 5.61
CA SER A 107 13.12 -0.59 4.42
C SER A 107 12.63 -1.75 3.56
N SER A 108 11.96 -2.74 4.17
CA SER A 108 11.35 -3.84 3.43
C SER A 108 10.07 -3.44 2.72
N LEU A 109 9.25 -2.58 3.32
CA LEU A 109 7.94 -2.17 2.79
C LEU A 109 8.04 -0.98 1.83
N LEU A 110 8.93 -0.04 2.13
CA LEU A 110 9.16 1.20 1.39
C LEU A 110 10.63 1.28 0.97
N PRO A 111 10.97 0.70 -0.20
CA PRO A 111 12.32 0.78 -0.74
C PRO A 111 12.80 2.23 -0.86
N GLY A 112 14.01 2.50 -0.38
CA GLY A 112 14.60 3.84 -0.43
C GLY A 112 14.12 4.80 0.67
N VAL A 113 13.39 4.31 1.69
CA VAL A 113 12.97 5.13 2.83
C VAL A 113 14.19 5.79 3.52
N PRO A 114 14.15 7.11 3.75
CA PRO A 114 15.33 7.83 4.25
C PRO A 114 15.61 7.54 5.73
N THR A 115 14.55 7.42 6.53
CA THR A 115 14.57 7.37 8.01
C THR A 115 13.45 6.46 8.55
N GLY A 116 13.36 6.33 9.88
CA GLY A 116 12.13 5.90 10.54
C GLY A 116 11.00 6.93 10.43
N ALA A 117 9.85 6.61 10.99
CA ALA A 117 8.65 7.44 10.95
C ALA A 117 7.81 7.32 12.23
N ASP A 118 7.00 8.34 12.49
CA ASP A 118 5.87 8.23 13.40
C ASP A 118 4.74 7.47 12.67
N ALA A 119 4.24 6.41 13.29
CA ALA A 119 3.20 5.57 12.72
C ALA A 119 1.87 5.83 13.42
N THR A 120 0.80 5.96 12.63
CA THR A 120 -0.58 5.93 13.13
C THR A 120 -1.35 4.84 12.42
N PHE A 121 -2.02 4.00 13.20
CA PHE A 121 -2.85 2.89 12.75
C PHE A 121 -4.29 3.13 13.18
N TRP A 122 -5.23 2.85 12.29
CA TRP A 122 -6.65 2.80 12.58
C TRP A 122 -7.10 1.35 12.43
N LEU A 123 -7.41 0.70 13.54
CA LEU A 123 -7.75 -0.71 13.59
C LEU A 123 -9.24 -0.90 13.86
N LEU A 124 -9.89 -1.80 13.12
CA LEU A 124 -11.32 -2.07 13.22
C LEU A 124 -11.61 -3.07 14.36
N PRO A 125 -12.22 -2.65 15.48
CA PRO A 125 -12.41 -3.53 16.63
C PRO A 125 -13.28 -4.75 16.32
N ASP A 126 -14.29 -4.58 15.46
CA ASP A 126 -15.27 -5.62 15.13
C ASP A 126 -14.72 -6.67 14.15
N THR A 127 -13.55 -6.44 13.56
CA THR A 127 -12.94 -7.34 12.57
C THR A 127 -11.56 -7.82 13.02
N LYS A 128 -11.43 -8.19 14.30
CA LYS A 128 -10.17 -8.66 14.90
C LYS A 128 -9.01 -7.66 14.72
N TYR A 129 -9.32 -6.36 14.77
CA TYR A 129 -8.33 -5.29 14.63
C TYR A 129 -7.61 -5.26 13.28
N LEU A 130 -8.31 -5.64 12.20
CA LEU A 130 -7.78 -5.40 10.85
C LEU A 130 -7.52 -3.90 10.62
N PRO A 131 -6.42 -3.54 9.94
CA PRO A 131 -6.09 -2.14 9.68
C PRO A 131 -7.02 -1.56 8.61
N ALA A 132 -7.72 -0.48 8.92
CA ALA A 132 -8.50 0.32 7.96
C ALA A 132 -7.66 1.44 7.32
N LYS A 133 -6.72 1.99 8.09
CA LYS A 133 -5.80 3.02 7.62
C LYS A 133 -4.45 2.91 8.35
N VAL A 134 -3.40 3.27 7.64
CA VAL A 134 -2.04 3.41 8.14
C VAL A 134 -1.50 4.75 7.63
N SER A 135 -0.86 5.52 8.50
CA SER A 135 -0.16 6.75 8.14
C SER A 135 1.23 6.71 8.73
N LEU A 136 2.24 6.97 7.89
CA LEU A 136 3.63 7.11 8.29
C LEU A 136 4.04 8.55 8.06
N THR A 137 4.42 9.25 9.14
CA THR A 137 4.86 10.63 9.10
C THR A 137 6.37 10.68 9.29
N PHE A 138 7.07 11.14 8.27
CA PHE A 138 8.52 11.30 8.26
C PHE A 138 8.94 12.71 8.72
N PRO A 139 10.19 12.89 9.18
CA PRO A 139 10.74 14.21 9.46
C PRO A 139 10.52 15.19 8.29
N GLY A 140 10.12 16.42 8.62
CA GLY A 140 9.74 17.42 7.62
C GLY A 140 8.28 17.36 7.18
N ASN A 141 7.43 16.64 7.92
CA ASN A 141 5.97 16.52 7.70
C ASN A 141 5.61 15.93 6.33
N ILE A 142 6.42 14.99 5.85
CA ILE A 142 6.12 14.19 4.66
C ILE A 142 5.36 12.95 5.14
N SER A 143 4.21 12.65 4.55
CA SER A 143 3.43 11.46 4.91
C SER A 143 3.34 10.44 3.78
N ALA A 144 3.25 9.17 4.17
CA ALA A 144 2.77 8.09 3.33
C ALA A 144 1.52 7.48 3.99
N ASP A 145 0.39 7.60 3.30
CA ASP A 145 -0.91 7.14 3.77
C ASP A 145 -1.35 5.92 2.94
N MET A 146 -1.90 4.92 3.63
CA MET A 146 -2.52 3.75 3.03
C MET A 146 -3.87 3.53 3.68
N SER A 147 -4.93 3.42 2.88
CA SER A 147 -6.25 3.00 3.37
C SER A 147 -6.54 1.61 2.82
N LEU A 148 -7.04 0.71 3.67
CA LEU A 148 -7.42 -0.65 3.29
C LEU A 148 -8.93 -0.81 3.47
N SER A 149 -9.54 -1.49 2.51
CA SER A 149 -10.96 -1.82 2.53
C SER A 149 -11.15 -3.17 1.87
N ASP A 150 -12.35 -3.74 1.96
CA ASP A 150 -12.70 -4.98 1.26
C ASP A 150 -11.74 -6.16 1.55
N ILE A 151 -11.20 -6.18 2.77
CA ILE A 151 -10.28 -7.20 3.24
C ILE A 151 -10.97 -8.57 3.19
N ASP A 152 -10.26 -9.57 2.70
CA ASP A 152 -10.71 -10.96 2.47
C ASP A 152 -11.87 -11.11 1.45
N LYS A 153 -12.24 -10.05 0.72
CA LYS A 153 -13.19 -10.21 -0.41
C LYS A 153 -12.51 -10.99 -1.55
N PRO A 154 -13.18 -12.03 -2.10
CA PRO A 154 -12.67 -12.74 -3.26
C PRO A 154 -12.48 -11.81 -4.44
N PHE A 155 -11.28 -11.84 -5.01
CA PHE A 155 -10.88 -11.00 -6.12
C PHE A 155 -10.09 -11.84 -7.13
N ALA A 156 -10.43 -11.70 -8.41
CA ALA A 156 -9.75 -12.36 -9.51
C ALA A 156 -9.30 -11.32 -10.53
N VAL A 157 -8.04 -11.37 -10.90
CA VAL A 157 -7.46 -10.55 -11.96
C VAL A 157 -7.58 -11.29 -13.28
N THR A 158 -8.14 -10.65 -14.29
CA THR A 158 -8.18 -11.15 -15.67
C THR A 158 -7.22 -10.36 -16.55
N PRO A 159 -6.69 -10.95 -17.63
CA PRO A 159 -5.95 -10.20 -18.63
C PRO A 159 -6.79 -9.01 -19.13
N PRO A 160 -6.17 -7.84 -19.36
CA PRO A 160 -6.88 -6.70 -19.92
C PRO A 160 -7.28 -6.96 -21.38
N VAL A 161 -8.37 -6.32 -21.80
CA VAL A 161 -8.89 -6.34 -23.18
C VAL A 161 -8.26 -5.26 -24.05
#